data_AF-A0A5B9M843-F1
#
_entry.id   AF-A0A5B9M843-F1
#
_cell.length_a   1.000
_cell.length_b   1.000
_cell.length_c   1.000
_cell.angle_alpha   90.00
_cell.angle_beta   90.00
_cell.angle_gamma   90.00
#
_symmetry.space_group_name_H-M   'P 1'
#
loop_
_entity.id
_entity.type
_entity.pdbx_description
1 polymer ?
#
loop_
_entity_poly.entity_id
_entity_poly.type
_entity_poly.pdbx_seq_one_letter_code
_entity_poly.pdbx_strand_id
1 'polypeptide(L)'
;MTLIIRYRDEIVRYSAMALGAVLIIAGIIAIIGSSERVVDNVVSGENTVIAAFLILTGLLLLGASMVQSIVGRTPLERFYKQVKSAETGEEEKEEK
;
A
#
# COMPACT_ATOMS: atom_id res chain seq x y z
N MET A 1 -2.05 -17.67 23.82
CA MET A 1 -2.77 -17.12 22.64
C MET A 1 -2.99 -15.62 22.81
N THR A 2 -1.93 -14.84 23.07
CA THR A 2 -2.04 -13.42 23.46
C THR A 2 -1.02 -12.53 22.76
N LEU A 3 0.15 -13.08 22.37
CA LEU A 3 1.13 -12.35 21.56
C LEU A 3 0.64 -12.07 20.12
N ILE A 4 0.03 -13.06 19.45
CA ILE A 4 -0.38 -12.92 18.03
C ILE A 4 -1.42 -11.82 17.83
N ILE A 5 -2.36 -11.68 18.77
CA ILE A 5 -3.41 -10.64 18.69
C ILE A 5 -2.80 -9.25 18.85
N ARG A 6 -1.77 -9.11 19.70
CA ARG A 6 -1.12 -7.83 19.98
C ARG A 6 -0.32 -7.30 18.80
N TYR A 7 0.34 -8.17 18.05
CA TYR A 7 1.16 -7.79 16.88
C TYR A 7 0.45 -7.99 15.54
N ARG A 8 -0.83 -8.35 15.55
CA ARG A 8 -1.60 -8.69 14.35
C ARG A 8 -1.49 -7.60 13.28
N ASP A 9 -1.67 -6.35 13.67
CA ASP A 9 -1.70 -5.24 12.71
C ASP A 9 -0.31 -4.94 12.12
N GLU A 10 0.74 -5.07 12.92
CA GLU A 10 2.13 -4.95 12.46
C GLU A 10 2.50 -6.09 11.52
N ILE A 11 2.15 -7.33 11.88
CA ILE A 11 2.38 -8.52 11.04
C ILE A 11 1.65 -8.37 9.70
N VAL A 12 0.38 -7.98 9.72
CA VAL A 12 -0.40 -7.75 8.50
C VAL A 12 0.24 -6.64 7.66
N ARG A 13 0.65 -5.52 8.26
CA ARG A 13 1.30 -4.42 7.53
C ARG A 13 2.61 -4.85 6.87
N TYR A 14 3.50 -5.49 7.61
CA TYR A 14 4.79 -5.94 7.06
C TYR A 14 4.62 -7.04 6.02
N SER A 15 3.69 -7.96 6.23
CA SER A 15 3.39 -9.01 5.23
C SER A 15 2.82 -8.43 3.94
N ALA A 16 1.92 -7.44 4.03
CA ALA A 16 1.37 -6.74 2.88
C ALA A 16 2.45 -5.96 2.12
N MET A 17 3.38 -5.30 2.84
CA MET A 17 4.52 -4.62 2.23
C MET A 17 5.44 -5.60 1.48
N ALA A 18 5.78 -6.71 2.13
CA ALA A 18 6.64 -7.74 1.53
C ALA A 18 5.98 -8.36 0.28
N LEU A 19 4.69 -8.72 0.37
CA LEU A 19 3.92 -9.24 -0.77
C LEU A 19 3.83 -8.23 -1.90
N GLY A 20 3.56 -6.96 -1.59
CA GLY A 20 3.50 -5.89 -2.60
C GLY A 20 4.82 -5.74 -3.35
N ALA A 21 5.95 -5.75 -2.64
CA ALA A 21 7.27 -5.69 -3.27
C ALA A 21 7.56 -6.91 -4.16
N VAL A 22 7.22 -8.13 -3.70
CA VAL A 22 7.39 -9.36 -4.47
C VAL A 22 6.56 -9.33 -5.77
N LEU A 23 5.31 -8.85 -5.72
CA LEU A 23 4.47 -8.73 -6.91
C LEU A 23 5.03 -7.74 -7.93
N ILE A 24 5.56 -6.61 -7.49
CA ILE A 24 6.21 -5.63 -8.39
C ILE A 24 7.42 -6.26 -9.07
N ILE A 25 8.29 -6.92 -8.30
CA ILE A 25 9.49 -7.58 -8.83
C ILE A 25 9.08 -8.66 -9.84
N ALA A 26 8.09 -9.49 -9.52
CA ALA A 26 7.58 -10.52 -10.42
C ALA A 26 7.03 -9.92 -11.72
N GLY A 27 6.27 -8.82 -11.64
CA GLY A 27 5.77 -8.12 -12.81
C GLY A 27 6.89 -7.53 -13.68
N ILE A 28 7.94 -6.95 -13.07
CA ILE A 28 9.11 -6.45 -13.80
C ILE A 28 9.84 -7.59 -14.52
N ILE A 29 10.05 -8.72 -13.84
CA ILE A 29 10.68 -9.91 -14.45
C ILE A 29 9.87 -10.41 -15.64
N ALA A 30 8.54 -10.42 -15.54
CA ALA A 30 7.64 -10.84 -16.62
C ALA A 30 7.77 -9.95 -17.88
N ILE A 31 8.05 -8.65 -17.72
CA ILE A 31 8.31 -7.75 -18.85
C ILE A 31 9.65 -8.08 -19.51
N ILE A 32 10.71 -8.25 -18.71
CA ILE A 32 12.08 -8.47 -19.21
C ILE A 32 12.17 -9.82 -19.95
N GLY A 33 11.56 -10.88 -19.41
CA GLY A 33 11.56 -12.21 -20.02
C GLY A 33 10.78 -12.30 -21.34
N SER A 34 9.96 -11.32 -21.67
CA SER A 34 9.17 -11.28 -22.91
C SER A 34 9.96 -10.76 -24.12
N SER A 35 11.13 -10.13 -23.91
CA SER A 35 11.87 -9.44 -24.98
C SER A 35 12.61 -10.36 -25.96
N GLU A 36 12.86 -11.63 -25.60
CA GLU A 36 13.62 -12.57 -26.44
C GLU A 36 12.73 -13.44 -27.35
N ARG A 37 11.42 -13.42 -27.14
CA ARG A 37 10.48 -14.21 -27.95
C ARG A 37 9.91 -13.32 -29.05
N VAL A 38 10.52 -13.39 -30.24
CA VAL A 38 9.93 -12.96 -31.53
C VAL A 38 8.75 -13.90 -31.85
N VAL A 39 7.73 -13.90 -30.99
CA VAL A 39 6.59 -14.82 -31.01
C VAL A 39 5.36 -13.95 -30.89
N ASP A 40 4.60 -13.90 -31.98
CA ASP A 40 3.25 -13.36 -32.14
C ASP A 40 2.82 -12.19 -31.22
N ASN A 41 2.47 -11.07 -31.84
CA ASN A 41 2.05 -9.84 -31.15
C ASN A 41 0.89 -10.05 -30.14
N VAL A 42 0.11 -11.13 -30.30
CA VAL A 42 -0.98 -11.55 -29.40
C VAL A 42 -0.45 -12.18 -28.09
N VAL A 43 0.56 -13.05 -28.15
CA VAL A 43 1.14 -13.73 -26.97
C VAL A 43 1.97 -12.74 -26.14
N SER A 44 2.62 -11.78 -26.79
CA SER A 44 3.32 -10.68 -26.12
C SER A 44 2.36 -9.73 -25.39
N GLY A 45 1.14 -9.55 -25.91
CA GLY A 45 0.07 -8.78 -25.27
C GLY A 45 -0.42 -9.39 -23.95
N GLU A 46 -0.62 -10.71 -23.89
CA GLU A 46 -1.08 -11.41 -22.68
C GLU A 46 -0.08 -11.27 -21.52
N ASN A 47 1.21 -11.50 -21.79
CA ASN A 47 2.26 -11.33 -20.79
C ASN A 47 2.36 -9.89 -20.29
N THR A 48 2.16 -8.91 -21.17
CA THR A 48 2.16 -7.49 -20.81
C THR A 48 1.00 -7.15 -19.86
N VAL A 49 -0.19 -7.71 -20.10
CA VAL A 49 -1.36 -7.51 -19.24
C VAL A 49 -1.13 -8.13 -17.86
N ILE A 50 -0.58 -9.35 -17.79
CA ILE A 50 -0.27 -10.02 -16.52
C ILE A 50 0.78 -9.22 -15.74
N ALA A 51 1.83 -8.75 -16.40
CA ALA A 51 2.86 -7.93 -15.77
C ALA A 51 2.30 -6.62 -15.22
N ALA A 52 1.47 -5.91 -15.99
CA ALA A 52 0.82 -4.69 -15.56
C ALA A 52 -0.10 -4.94 -14.34
N PHE A 53 -0.86 -6.04 -14.35
CA PHE A 53 -1.72 -6.42 -13.23
C PHE A 53 -0.91 -6.68 -11.95
N LEU A 54 0.21 -7.39 -12.03
CA LEU A 54 1.10 -7.67 -10.90
C LEU A 54 1.68 -6.37 -10.31
N ILE A 55 2.17 -5.48 -11.17
CA ILE A 55 2.75 -4.19 -10.76
C ILE A 55 1.68 -3.31 -10.09
N LEU A 56 0.51 -3.16 -10.71
CA LEU A 56 -0.58 -2.35 -10.16
C LEU A 56 -1.06 -2.89 -8.82
N THR A 57 -1.23 -4.22 -8.70
CA THR A 57 -1.63 -4.86 -7.46
C THR A 57 -0.58 -4.69 -6.37
N GLY A 58 0.70 -4.83 -6.71
CA GLY A 58 1.78 -4.59 -5.76
C GLY A 58 1.85 -3.15 -5.28
N LEU A 59 1.65 -2.17 -6.17
CA LEU A 59 1.54 -0.75 -5.83
C LEU A 59 0.35 -0.47 -4.91
N LEU A 60 -0.81 -1.08 -5.17
CA LEU A 60 -1.99 -0.96 -4.31
C LEU A 60 -1.74 -1.49 -2.90
N LEU A 61 -1.09 -2.65 -2.76
CA LEU A 61 -0.73 -3.21 -1.45
C LEU A 61 0.24 -2.31 -0.69
N LEU A 62 1.27 -1.80 -1.37
CA LEU A 62 2.21 -0.85 -0.77
C LEU A 62 1.49 0.43 -0.33
N GLY A 63 0.70 1.03 -1.21
CA GLY A 63 -0.08 2.23 -0.93
C GLY A 63 -1.01 2.03 0.27
N ALA A 64 -1.80 0.95 0.27
CA ALA A 64 -2.73 0.63 1.36
C ALA A 64 -2.01 0.44 2.71
N SER A 65 -0.84 -0.22 2.70
CA SER A 65 -0.04 -0.41 3.92
C SER A 65 0.52 0.90 4.50
N MET A 66 0.71 1.92 3.66
CA MET A 66 1.25 3.23 4.05
C MET A 66 0.17 4.21 4.52
N VAL A 67 -1.11 4.00 4.19
CA VAL A 67 -2.22 4.90 4.56
C VAL A 67 -2.23 5.18 6.07
N GLN A 68 -2.08 4.17 6.92
CA GLN A 68 -2.07 4.37 8.37
C GLN A 68 -0.86 5.20 8.85
N SER A 69 0.31 5.04 8.24
CA SER A 69 1.51 5.82 8.61
C SER A 69 1.49 7.25 8.09
N ILE A 70 0.88 7.48 6.93
CA ILE A 70 0.80 8.81 6.31
C ILE A 70 -0.33 9.62 6.94
N VAL A 71 -1.53 9.04 7.09
CA VAL A 71 -2.67 9.74 7.69
C VAL A 71 -2.36 10.16 9.13
N GLY A 72 -1.72 9.29 9.92
CA GLY A 72 -1.32 9.57 11.31
C GLY A 72 -0.20 10.63 11.51
N ARG A 73 0.32 11.21 10.44
CA ARG A 73 1.40 12.23 10.48
C ARG A 73 1.12 13.45 9.61
N THR A 74 0.01 13.47 8.89
CA THR A 74 -0.27 14.51 7.89
C THR A 74 -1.13 15.65 8.45
N PRO A 75 -1.11 16.82 7.79
CA PRO A 75 -1.99 17.95 8.13
C PRO A 75 -3.48 17.60 8.18
N LEU A 76 -3.91 16.54 7.48
CA LEU A 76 -5.28 16.04 7.51
C LEU A 76 -5.73 15.57 8.89
N GLU A 77 -4.86 14.91 9.67
CA GLU A 77 -5.22 14.49 11.02
C GLU A 77 -5.41 15.70 11.94
N ARG A 78 -4.57 16.74 11.79
CA ARG A 78 -4.74 18.00 12.53
C ARG A 78 -6.05 18.68 12.15
N PHE A 79 -6.38 18.70 10.86
CA PHE A 79 -7.66 19.25 10.39
C PHE A 79 -8.85 18.46 10.94
N TYR A 80 -8.81 17.13 10.89
CA TYR A 80 -9.85 16.27 11.47
C TYR A 80 -10.02 16.51 12.97
N LYS A 81 -8.92 16.61 13.72
CA LYS A 81 -8.94 16.95 15.15
C LYS A 81 -9.54 18.33 15.41
N GLN A 82 -9.13 19.35 14.65
CA GLN A 82 -9.67 20.71 14.78
C GLN A 82 -11.18 20.77 14.49
N VAL A 83 -11.65 20.12 13.42
CA VAL A 83 -13.08 20.06 13.09
C VAL A 83 -13.85 19.32 14.18
N LYS A 84 -13.33 18.19 14.67
CA LYS A 84 -13.94 17.41 15.74
C LYS A 84 -14.01 18.17 17.07
N SER A 85 -12.95 18.91 17.44
CA SER A 85 -12.95 19.79 18.62
C SER A 85 -13.95 20.95 18.47
N ALA A 86 -14.05 21.55 17.29
CA ALA A 86 -15.03 22.59 17.00
C ALA A 86 -16.48 22.08 17.07
N GLU A 87 -16.72 20.81 16.70
CA GLU A 87 -18.03 20.17 16.78
C GLU A 87 -18.40 19.73 18.21
N THR A 88 -17.42 19.31 19.00
CA THR A 88 -17.63 18.81 20.38
C THR A 88 -17.61 19.93 21.42
N GLY A 89 -17.11 21.13 21.07
CA GLY A 89 -17.04 22.28 21.98
C GLY A 89 -15.99 22.13 23.09
N GLU A 90 -15.06 21.18 22.96
CA GLU A 90 -13.95 21.02 23.88
C GLU A 90 -12.80 21.95 23.44
N GLU A 91 -12.69 23.10 24.09
CA GLU A 91 -11.53 23.99 23.97
C GLU A 91 -10.31 23.27 24.57
N GLU A 92 -9.28 23.04 23.74
CA GLU A 92 -7.97 22.58 24.22
C GLU A 92 -7.42 23.65 25.18
N LYS A 93 -7.39 23.34 26.48
CA LYS A 93 -6.53 24.05 27.42
C LYS A 93 -5.09 23.74 27.05
N GLU A 94 -4.41 24.70 26.44
CA GLU A 94 -2.96 24.74 26.37
C GLU A 94 -2.40 24.72 27.81
N GLU A 95 -1.95 23.57 28.29
CA GLU A 95 -0.99 23.51 29.40
C GLU A 95 0.42 23.72 28.83
N LYS A 96 1.07 24.76 29.38
CA LYS A 96 2.41 25.27 29.06
C LYS A 96 3.52 24.24 29.19
#